data_AF-Q9CRU8-F1
#
_entry.id   AF-Q9CRU8-F1
#
_cell.length_a   1.000
_cell.length_b   1.000
_cell.length_c   1.000
_cell.angle_alpha   90.00
_cell.angle_beta   90.00
_cell.angle_gamma   90.00
#
_symmetry.space_group_name_H-M   'P 1'
#
loop_
_entity.id
_entity.type
_entity.pdbx_description
1 polymer ?
#
loop_
_entity_poly.entity_id
_entity_poly.type
_entity_poly.pdbx_seq_one_letter_code
_entity_poly.pdbx_strand_id
1 'polypeptide(L)'
;MPAMWPLLHVLWLALVCGSVHTTLSKSDAKKAASKMLLEKTQFSDKPVQDRGLVVTDIKAEDVVLEHRSYCSSRARERNFAGEVLGYVTPWNSHGYDVAKVFGSKFTQISPVWLQLKRRGREMFEITGLHDVDQGWMRAVKKHAKGVRIVPRLLFEDWTYDDFRNVLDSEDE
;
A
#
# COMPACT_ATOMS: atom_id res chain seq x y z
N MET A 1 -63.10 -15.52 -31.70
CA MET A 1 -61.91 -14.77 -32.17
C MET A 1 -61.18 -14.15 -30.98
N PRO A 2 -60.07 -14.75 -30.49
CA PRO A 2 -59.17 -14.06 -29.57
C PRO A 2 -57.70 -14.32 -29.96
N ALA A 3 -57.06 -13.39 -30.69
CA ALA A 3 -55.62 -13.49 -30.98
C ALA A 3 -54.92 -12.13 -31.10
N MET A 4 -55.53 -11.03 -30.67
CA MET A 4 -54.94 -9.69 -30.79
C MET A 4 -54.27 -9.15 -29.51
N TRP A 5 -54.47 -9.82 -28.37
CA TRP A 5 -53.89 -9.39 -27.09
C TRP A 5 -52.38 -9.69 -26.95
N PRO A 6 -51.84 -10.88 -27.31
CA PRO A 6 -50.42 -11.17 -27.07
C PRO A 6 -49.49 -10.39 -28.01
N LEU A 7 -49.94 -10.07 -29.23
CA LEU A 7 -49.16 -9.27 -30.19
C LEU A 7 -48.97 -7.82 -29.73
N LEU A 8 -49.96 -7.24 -29.05
CA LEU A 8 -49.88 -5.87 -28.56
C LEU A 8 -48.88 -5.73 -27.40
N HIS A 9 -48.80 -6.74 -26.52
CA HIS A 9 -47.85 -6.77 -25.40
C HIS A 9 -46.41 -6.99 -25.85
N VAL A 10 -46.19 -7.82 -26.87
CA VAL A 10 -44.86 -8.02 -27.47
C VAL A 10 -44.38 -6.74 -28.17
N LEU A 11 -45.29 -6.02 -28.85
CA LEU A 11 -44.97 -4.74 -29.49
C LEU A 11 -44.64 -3.65 -28.45
N TRP A 12 -45.35 -3.63 -27.32
CA TRP A 12 -45.07 -2.71 -26.21
C TRP A 12 -43.73 -3.01 -25.52
N LEU A 13 -43.39 -4.28 -25.31
CA LEU A 13 -42.10 -4.67 -24.72
C LEU A 13 -40.92 -4.27 -25.65
N ALA A 14 -41.08 -4.41 -26.96
CA ALA A 14 -40.08 -4.03 -27.95
C ALA A 14 -39.87 -2.51 -28.01
N LEU A 15 -40.93 -1.70 -27.83
CA LEU A 15 -40.84 -0.24 -27.80
C LEU A 15 -40.14 0.28 -26.53
N VAL A 16 -40.37 -0.34 -25.37
CA VAL A 16 -39.75 0.08 -24.11
C VAL A 16 -38.25 -0.25 -24.06
N CYS A 17 -37.81 -1.33 -24.71
CA CYS A 17 -36.39 -1.68 -24.82
C CYS A 17 -35.62 -0.80 -25.84
N GLY A 18 -36.30 -0.15 -26.79
CA GLY A 18 -35.68 0.66 -27.84
C GLY A 18 -35.20 2.05 -27.41
N SER A 19 -35.60 2.54 -26.23
CA SER A 19 -35.30 3.92 -25.78
C SER A 19 -34.22 4.02 -24.70
N VAL A 20 -33.58 2.92 -24.31
CA VAL A 20 -32.41 2.99 -23.43
C VAL A 20 -31.16 3.21 -24.28
N HIS A 21 -30.93 4.46 -24.67
CA HIS A 21 -29.60 4.90 -25.06
C HIS A 21 -28.73 4.93 -23.80
N THR A 22 -28.14 3.78 -23.43
CA THR A 22 -26.94 3.77 -22.59
C THR A 22 -25.83 4.42 -23.40
N THR A 23 -25.62 5.72 -23.22
CA THR A 23 -24.54 6.44 -23.90
C THR A 23 -23.20 6.03 -23.30
N LEU A 24 -22.66 4.90 -23.77
CA LEU A 24 -21.24 4.60 -23.63
C LEU A 24 -20.52 5.63 -24.52
N SER A 25 -20.16 6.77 -23.93
CA SER A 25 -19.39 7.82 -24.60
C SER A 25 -18.11 7.18 -25.15
N LYS A 26 -17.83 7.34 -26.45
CA LYS A 26 -16.56 6.91 -27.04
C LYS A 26 -15.44 7.63 -26.29
N SER A 27 -14.61 6.90 -25.57
CA SER A 27 -13.38 7.42 -25.00
C SER A 27 -12.45 7.84 -26.15
N ASP A 28 -12.36 9.14 -26.40
CA ASP A 28 -11.41 9.71 -27.37
C ASP A 28 -9.98 9.42 -26.91
N ALA A 29 -9.35 8.37 -27.46
CA ALA A 29 -7.97 8.00 -27.16
C ALA A 29 -6.99 9.16 -27.40
N LYS A 30 -7.31 10.06 -28.34
CA LYS A 30 -6.53 11.27 -28.63
C LYS A 30 -6.59 12.32 -27.50
N LYS A 31 -7.74 12.42 -26.82
CA LYS A 31 -7.94 13.28 -25.63
C LYS A 31 -7.32 12.65 -24.38
N ALA A 32 -7.30 11.32 -24.28
CA ALA A 32 -6.61 10.58 -23.23
C ALA A 32 -5.08 10.73 -23.31
N ALA A 33 -4.49 10.62 -24.52
CA ALA A 33 -3.06 10.81 -24.72
C ALA A 33 -2.58 12.24 -24.42
N SER A 34 -3.42 13.25 -24.70
CA SER A 34 -3.13 14.67 -24.36
C SER A 34 -3.16 14.97 -22.86
N LYS A 35 -3.71 14.07 -22.03
CA LYS A 35 -3.82 14.24 -20.58
C LYS A 35 -2.80 13.38 -19.80
N MET A 36 -1.92 12.68 -20.51
CA MET A 36 -0.87 11.88 -19.88
C MET A 36 0.21 12.84 -19.36
N LEU A 37 0.24 13.03 -18.05
CA LEU A 37 1.24 13.85 -17.38
C LEU A 37 2.63 13.25 -17.59
N LEU A 38 3.61 14.12 -17.79
CA LEU A 38 4.99 13.70 -18.02
C LEU A 38 5.61 13.20 -16.69
N GLU A 39 6.42 12.15 -16.73
CA GLU A 39 7.11 11.59 -15.57
C GLU A 39 8.62 11.55 -15.83
N LYS A 40 9.45 12.00 -14.87
CA LYS A 40 10.89 11.75 -14.92
C LYS A 40 11.22 10.36 -14.42
N THR A 41 12.09 9.67 -15.14
CA THR A 41 12.59 8.33 -14.78
C THR A 41 14.00 8.34 -14.21
N GLN A 42 14.75 9.42 -14.45
CA GLN A 42 16.12 9.57 -13.98
C GLN A 42 16.18 10.10 -12.55
N PHE A 43 17.23 9.71 -11.82
CA PHE A 43 17.53 10.26 -10.50
C PHE A 43 17.99 11.71 -10.60
N SER A 44 17.81 12.45 -9.50
CA SER A 44 18.25 13.84 -9.40
C SER A 44 19.61 13.94 -8.70
N ASP A 45 20.38 14.97 -9.04
CA ASP A 45 21.65 15.29 -8.36
C ASP A 45 21.42 15.85 -6.95
N LYS A 46 20.26 16.49 -6.71
CA LYS A 46 19.92 17.16 -5.46
C LYS A 46 18.60 16.63 -4.90
N PRO A 47 18.42 16.63 -3.57
CA PRO A 47 17.15 16.22 -2.97
C PRO A 47 16.12 17.34 -3.12
N VAL A 48 14.84 17.02 -2.93
CA VAL A 48 13.72 17.94 -3.20
C VAL A 48 13.76 19.23 -2.37
N GLN A 49 14.37 19.19 -1.19
CA GLN A 49 14.57 20.34 -0.30
C GLN A 49 15.46 21.42 -0.95
N ASP A 50 16.44 20.99 -1.76
CA ASP A 50 17.41 21.88 -2.40
C ASP A 50 16.99 22.29 -3.84
N ARG A 51 15.78 21.90 -4.24
CA ARG A 51 15.24 22.07 -5.60
C ARG A 51 14.03 23.01 -5.67
N GLY A 52 13.61 23.60 -4.55
CA GLY A 52 12.42 24.45 -4.50
C GLY A 52 11.12 23.70 -4.73
N LEU A 53 11.08 22.39 -4.45
CA LEU A 53 9.89 21.54 -4.65
C LEU A 53 9.04 21.38 -3.39
N VAL A 54 9.55 21.79 -2.23
CA VAL A 54 8.79 21.80 -0.97
C VAL A 54 8.09 23.14 -0.84
N VAL A 55 6.90 23.23 -1.46
CA VAL A 55 6.10 24.46 -1.57
C VAL A 55 4.69 24.24 -1.06
N THR A 56 4.00 25.32 -0.69
CA THR A 56 2.59 25.29 -0.26
C THR A 56 1.61 25.27 -1.43
N ASP A 57 1.98 25.89 -2.55
CA ASP A 57 1.19 25.92 -3.79
C ASP A 57 1.61 24.76 -4.70
N ILE A 58 1.01 23.58 -4.46
CA ILE A 58 1.38 22.33 -5.14
C ILE A 58 0.52 22.11 -6.39
N LYS A 59 1.17 21.75 -7.50
CA LYS A 59 0.52 21.36 -8.75
C LYS A 59 0.61 19.85 -8.97
N ALA A 60 -0.46 19.25 -9.48
CA ALA A 60 -0.51 17.81 -9.75
C ALA A 60 0.53 17.40 -10.80
N GLU A 61 0.74 18.25 -11.80
CA GLU A 61 1.71 18.09 -12.87
C GLU A 61 3.13 17.96 -12.32
N ASP A 62 3.50 18.81 -11.36
CA ASP A 62 4.84 18.82 -10.75
C ASP A 62 5.07 17.56 -9.89
N VAL A 63 4.05 17.10 -9.17
CA VAL A 63 4.13 15.85 -8.39
C VAL A 63 4.34 14.66 -9.32
N VAL A 64 3.52 14.52 -10.37
CA VAL A 64 3.65 13.41 -11.33
C VAL A 64 4.98 13.49 -12.09
N LEU A 65 5.45 14.70 -12.40
CA LEU A 65 6.75 14.88 -13.03
C LEU A 65 7.91 14.42 -12.15
N GLU A 66 7.87 14.69 -10.85
CA GLU A 66 9.04 14.59 -9.98
C GLU A 66 9.05 13.40 -9.02
N HIS A 67 7.91 12.71 -8.77
CA HIS A 67 7.78 11.75 -7.67
C HIS A 67 8.78 10.58 -7.69
N ARG A 68 9.27 10.19 -8.87
CA ARG A 68 10.27 9.11 -9.03
C ARG A 68 11.72 9.61 -9.00
N SER A 69 11.93 10.91 -9.20
CA SER A 69 13.26 11.52 -9.39
C SER A 69 13.92 11.88 -8.05
N TYR A 70 14.15 10.87 -7.20
CA TYR A 70 14.85 11.04 -5.93
C TYR A 70 16.36 11.23 -6.11
N CYS A 71 17.03 11.75 -5.09
CA CYS A 71 18.48 11.91 -5.07
C CYS A 71 19.19 10.63 -4.64
N SER A 72 19.68 9.86 -5.62
CA SER A 72 20.28 8.54 -5.37
C SER A 72 21.60 8.62 -4.61
N SER A 73 22.44 9.63 -4.90
CA SER A 73 23.70 9.87 -4.20
C SER A 73 23.51 10.11 -2.69
N ARG A 74 22.38 10.72 -2.29
CA ARG A 74 22.03 11.01 -0.89
C ARG A 74 20.94 10.09 -0.34
N ALA A 75 20.66 8.96 -0.99
CA ALA A 75 19.64 8.00 -0.57
C ALA A 75 19.95 7.37 0.81
N ARG A 76 21.20 7.40 1.26
CA ARG A 76 21.64 6.84 2.55
C ARG A 76 21.82 7.88 3.66
N GLU A 77 21.71 9.16 3.34
CA GLU A 77 21.87 10.25 4.32
C GLU A 77 20.59 10.45 5.12
N ARG A 78 20.72 10.71 6.43
CA ARG A 78 19.59 11.07 7.30
C ARG A 78 19.47 12.58 7.37
N ASN A 79 18.29 13.10 7.03
CA ASN A 79 17.95 14.52 7.15
C ASN A 79 17.00 14.79 8.34
N PHE A 80 16.71 13.76 9.14
CA PHE A 80 15.87 13.85 10.34
C PHE A 80 16.61 13.17 11.48
N ALA A 81 16.74 13.88 12.61
CA ALA A 81 17.55 13.45 13.74
C ALA A 81 16.82 12.43 14.65
N GLY A 82 15.48 12.49 14.72
CA GLY A 82 14.69 11.63 15.58
C GLY A 82 14.62 10.17 15.12
N GLU A 83 13.93 9.33 15.89
CA GLU A 83 13.64 7.95 15.51
C GLU A 83 12.64 7.90 14.34
N VAL A 84 12.84 6.95 13.42
CA VAL A 84 11.97 6.76 12.24
C VAL A 84 11.65 5.28 12.10
N LEU A 85 10.37 4.95 12.28
CA LEU A 85 9.82 3.62 12.07
C LEU A 85 9.15 3.54 10.70
N GLY A 86 9.53 2.53 9.90
CA GLY A 86 8.87 2.21 8.62
C GLY A 86 8.11 0.89 8.68
N TYR A 87 6.83 0.88 8.34
CA TYR A 87 6.08 -0.37 8.15
C TYR A 87 6.28 -0.94 6.75
N VAL A 88 6.39 -2.27 6.65
CA VAL A 88 6.50 -3.00 5.38
C VAL A 88 5.46 -4.11 5.35
N THR A 89 4.66 -4.18 4.30
CA THR A 89 3.48 -5.06 4.23
C THR A 89 3.57 -6.03 3.03
N PRO A 90 3.20 -7.31 3.18
CA PRO A 90 3.23 -8.29 2.08
C PRO A 90 2.38 -7.90 0.86
N TRP A 91 1.22 -7.28 1.06
CA TRP A 91 0.30 -6.86 -0.01
C TRP A 91 0.76 -5.61 -0.79
N ASN A 92 1.85 -4.97 -0.37
CA ASN A 92 2.49 -3.90 -1.10
C ASN A 92 4.01 -4.15 -1.17
N SER A 93 4.40 -5.02 -2.10
CA SER A 93 5.77 -5.49 -2.27
C SER A 93 6.78 -4.36 -2.52
N HIS A 94 6.34 -3.21 -3.04
CA HIS A 94 7.21 -2.05 -3.24
C HIS A 94 7.88 -1.58 -1.93
N GLY A 95 7.24 -1.78 -0.77
CA GLY A 95 7.84 -1.49 0.53
C GLY A 95 9.14 -2.24 0.80
N TYR A 96 9.28 -3.47 0.27
CA TYR A 96 10.50 -4.26 0.40
C TYR A 96 11.66 -3.64 -0.39
N ASP A 97 11.36 -3.06 -1.56
CA ASP A 97 12.34 -2.35 -2.39
C ASP A 97 12.75 -1.03 -1.76
N VAL A 98 11.77 -0.25 -1.29
CA VAL A 98 12.00 1.00 -0.55
C VAL A 98 12.92 0.77 0.65
N ALA A 99 12.69 -0.28 1.44
CA ALA A 99 13.51 -0.63 2.58
C ALA A 99 14.97 -0.97 2.20
N LYS A 100 15.21 -1.61 1.05
CA LYS A 100 16.56 -1.90 0.56
C LYS A 100 17.29 -0.64 0.10
N VAL A 101 16.59 0.27 -0.57
CA VAL A 101 17.18 1.51 -1.13
C VAL A 101 17.42 2.56 -0.05
N PHE A 102 16.42 2.79 0.80
CA PHE A 102 16.41 3.89 1.77
C PHE A 102 16.57 3.42 3.22
N GLY A 103 16.93 2.15 3.46
CA GLY A 103 17.00 1.56 4.80
C GLY A 103 17.83 2.38 5.81
N SER A 104 18.89 3.05 5.36
CA SER A 104 19.74 3.89 6.22
C SER A 104 19.04 5.17 6.72
N LYS A 105 17.90 5.54 6.14
CA LYS A 105 17.06 6.64 6.61
C LYS A 105 16.19 6.26 7.81
N PHE A 106 15.95 4.97 8.02
CA PHE A 106 15.15 4.43 9.12
C PHE A 106 16.03 4.03 10.31
N THR A 107 15.51 4.21 11.52
CA THR A 107 16.09 3.57 12.70
C THR A 107 15.51 2.18 12.92
N GLN A 108 14.25 2.00 12.54
CA GLN A 108 13.47 0.78 12.75
C GLN A 108 12.63 0.48 11.52
N ILE A 109 12.53 -0.81 11.16
CA ILE A 109 11.62 -1.31 10.12
C ILE A 109 10.77 -2.40 10.74
N SER A 110 9.44 -2.25 10.68
CA SER A 110 8.47 -3.20 11.20
C SER A 110 7.73 -3.91 10.06
N PRO A 111 8.21 -5.09 9.66
CA PRO A 111 7.45 -5.91 8.72
C PRO A 111 6.16 -6.44 9.38
N VAL A 112 5.08 -6.45 8.61
CA VAL A 112 3.73 -6.81 9.03
C VAL A 112 3.46 -8.26 8.65
N TRP A 113 4.00 -9.18 9.44
CA TRP A 113 3.90 -10.63 9.18
C TRP A 113 3.20 -11.38 10.30
N LEU A 114 3.50 -11.03 11.55
CA LEU A 114 3.24 -11.92 12.68
C LEU A 114 1.91 -11.61 13.34
N GLN A 115 1.22 -12.67 13.76
CA GLN A 115 0.08 -12.60 14.65
C GLN A 115 0.32 -13.52 15.84
N LEU A 116 -0.19 -13.12 17.01
CA LEU A 116 -0.24 -13.90 18.22
C LEU A 116 -1.69 -14.35 18.42
N LYS A 117 -1.92 -15.65 18.49
CA LYS A 117 -3.23 -16.25 18.76
C LYS A 117 -3.19 -17.02 20.06
N ARG A 118 -4.29 -16.97 20.82
CA ARG A 118 -4.53 -17.86 21.97
C ARG A 118 -5.33 -19.07 21.49
N ARG A 119 -4.80 -20.27 21.68
CA ARG A 119 -5.45 -21.55 21.30
C ARG A 119 -6.14 -22.24 22.46
N GLY A 120 -5.86 -21.79 23.68
CA GLY A 120 -6.46 -22.21 24.94
C GLY A 120 -5.67 -21.62 26.09
N ARG A 121 -5.99 -22.05 27.32
CA ARG A 121 -5.24 -21.68 28.52
C ARG A 121 -3.76 -22.01 28.36
N GLU A 122 -2.87 -21.05 28.64
CA GLU A 122 -1.41 -21.20 28.58
C GLU A 122 -0.87 -21.67 27.20
N MET A 123 -1.69 -21.56 26.14
CA MET A 123 -1.35 -22.01 24.79
C MET A 123 -1.41 -20.86 23.80
N PHE A 124 -0.24 -20.30 23.48
CA PHE A 124 -0.08 -19.25 22.49
C PHE A 124 0.64 -19.76 21.25
N GLU A 125 0.20 -19.25 20.09
CA GLU A 125 0.78 -19.56 18.80
C GLU A 125 1.16 -18.28 18.08
N ILE A 126 2.39 -18.22 17.55
CA ILE A 126 2.79 -17.19 16.59
C ILE A 126 2.52 -17.70 15.18
N THR A 127 1.60 -17.06 14.48
CA THR A 127 1.29 -17.35 13.07
C THR A 127 1.95 -16.34 12.13
N GLY A 128 1.86 -16.58 10.81
CA GLY A 128 2.42 -15.69 9.79
C GLY A 128 3.92 -15.84 9.54
N LEU A 129 4.57 -16.85 10.14
CA LEU A 129 6.00 -17.13 9.98
C LEU A 129 6.41 -17.46 8.54
N HIS A 130 5.49 -17.91 7.70
CA HIS A 130 5.75 -18.21 6.29
C HIS A 130 6.03 -16.95 5.44
N ASP A 131 5.58 -15.77 5.88
CA ASP A 131 5.85 -14.49 5.22
C ASP A 131 7.22 -13.89 5.59
N VAL A 132 7.94 -14.51 6.54
CA VAL A 132 9.24 -14.03 7.02
C VAL A 132 10.31 -14.26 5.96
N ASP A 133 10.78 -13.17 5.35
CA ASP A 133 11.85 -13.22 4.35
C ASP A 133 13.22 -12.89 4.97
N GLN A 134 13.96 -13.94 5.34
CA GLN A 134 15.32 -13.84 5.86
C GLN A 134 16.33 -13.31 4.83
N GLY A 135 16.08 -13.50 3.54
CA GLY A 135 16.91 -12.97 2.45
C GLY A 135 16.79 -11.46 2.36
N TRP A 136 15.55 -10.97 2.37
CA TRP A 136 15.25 -9.54 2.40
C TRP A 136 15.81 -8.86 3.66
N MET A 137 15.63 -9.46 4.85
CA MET A 137 16.17 -8.91 6.09
C MET A 137 17.70 -8.72 6.01
N ARG A 138 18.42 -9.70 5.44
CA ARG A 138 19.87 -9.61 5.19
C ARG A 138 20.20 -8.52 4.17
N ALA A 139 19.43 -8.40 3.09
CA ALA A 139 19.64 -7.40 2.05
C ALA A 139 19.48 -5.96 2.58
N VAL A 140 18.47 -5.72 3.42
CA VAL A 140 18.27 -4.43 4.10
C VAL A 140 19.45 -4.11 5.02
N LYS A 141 19.82 -5.04 5.90
CA LYS A 141 20.92 -4.84 6.86
C LYS A 141 22.30 -4.68 6.20
N LYS A 142 22.50 -5.25 5.00
CA LYS A 142 23.76 -5.10 4.24
C LYS A 142 24.12 -3.64 3.99
N HIS A 143 23.13 -2.80 3.70
CA HIS A 143 23.32 -1.38 3.39
C HIS A 143 22.91 -0.44 4.54
N ALA A 144 22.13 -0.93 5.50
CA ALA A 144 21.68 -0.18 6.67
C ALA A 144 22.07 -0.92 7.96
N LYS A 145 23.37 -0.97 8.30
CA LYS A 145 23.88 -1.78 9.42
C LYS A 145 23.24 -1.47 10.78
N GLY A 146 22.82 -0.22 11.01
CA GLY A 146 22.21 0.22 12.27
C GLY A 146 20.69 0.04 12.37
N VAL A 147 20.01 -0.38 11.30
CA VAL A 147 18.55 -0.48 11.31
C VAL A 147 18.08 -1.71 12.11
N ARG A 148 17.13 -1.50 13.02
CA ARG A 148 16.48 -2.59 13.76
C ARG A 148 15.29 -3.12 12.95
N ILE A 149 15.23 -4.43 12.73
CA ILE A 149 14.05 -5.06 12.15
C ILE A 149 13.21 -5.59 13.31
N VAL A 150 12.03 -5.00 13.49
CA VAL A 150 11.13 -5.20 14.64
C VAL A 150 9.73 -5.56 14.13
N PRO A 151 9.50 -6.84 13.74
CA PRO A 151 8.22 -7.26 13.17
C PRO A 151 7.05 -6.89 14.07
N ARG A 152 5.95 -6.42 13.47
CA ARG A 152 4.72 -6.18 14.21
C ARG A 152 4.14 -7.53 14.63
N LEU A 153 3.79 -7.67 15.91
CA LEU A 153 3.02 -8.80 16.43
C LEU A 153 1.59 -8.34 16.72
N LEU A 154 0.63 -8.86 15.96
CA LEU A 154 -0.79 -8.52 16.11
C LEU A 154 -1.49 -9.55 17.00
N PHE A 155 -2.18 -9.12 18.04
CA PHE A 155 -3.08 -9.99 18.80
C PHE A 155 -4.33 -10.23 17.94
N GLU A 156 -4.44 -11.40 17.34
CA GLU A 156 -5.49 -11.75 16.37
C GLU A 156 -6.42 -12.82 16.94
N ASP A 157 -7.74 -12.65 16.71
CA ASP A 157 -8.81 -13.51 17.23
C ASP A 157 -8.95 -13.54 18.76
N TRP A 158 -8.41 -12.55 19.47
CA TRP A 158 -8.56 -12.44 20.93
C TRP A 158 -9.95 -11.94 21.32
N THR A 159 -10.56 -12.63 22.27
CA THR A 159 -11.81 -12.22 22.92
C THR A 159 -11.56 -11.40 24.18
N TYR A 160 -12.62 -10.80 24.73
CA TYR A 160 -12.55 -10.14 26.04
C TYR A 160 -12.06 -11.08 27.15
N ASP A 161 -12.56 -12.32 27.16
CA ASP A 161 -12.17 -13.32 28.16
C ASP A 161 -10.71 -13.77 27.97
N ASP A 162 -10.17 -13.77 26.75
CA ASP A 162 -8.76 -14.05 26.53
C ASP A 162 -7.86 -13.01 27.20
N PHE A 163 -8.15 -11.73 26.97
CA PHE A 163 -7.41 -10.66 27.65
C PHE A 163 -7.58 -10.72 29.17
N ARG A 164 -8.80 -10.94 29.65
CA ARG A 164 -9.07 -11.01 31.09
C ARG A 164 -8.28 -12.14 31.75
N ASN A 165 -8.35 -13.35 31.20
CA ASN A 165 -7.69 -14.51 31.80
C ASN A 165 -6.17 -14.34 31.82
N VAL A 166 -5.58 -13.87 30.71
CA VAL A 166 -4.13 -13.68 30.60
C VAL A 166 -3.62 -12.55 31.52
N LEU A 167 -4.40 -11.49 31.71
CA LEU A 167 -3.99 -10.37 32.56
C LEU A 167 -4.21 -10.62 34.07
N ASP A 168 -4.98 -11.65 34.44
CA ASP A 168 -5.34 -11.98 35.83
C ASP A 168 -4.45 -13.07 36.44
N SER A 169 -3.56 -13.70 35.65
CA SER A 169 -2.73 -14.82 36.07
C SER A 169 -1.29 -14.66 35.57
N GLU A 170 -0.32 -14.69 36.49
CA GLU A 170 1.11 -14.73 36.13
C GLU A 170 1.53 -16.07 35.53
N ASP A 171 0.75 -17.12 35.78
CA ASP A 171 0.97 -18.46 35.23
C ASP A 171 0.43 -18.61 33.79
N GLU A 172 -0.38 -17.64 33.30
CA GLU A 172 -0.82 -17.64 31.89
C GLU A 172 0.30 -17.26 30.92
#